data_AF-A0A9P5TJ93-F1
#
_entry.id   AF-A0A9P5TJ93-F1
#
_cell.length_a   1.000
_cell.length_b   1.000
_cell.length_c   1.000
_cell.angle_alpha   90.00
_cell.angle_beta   90.00
_cell.angle_gamma   90.00
#
_symmetry.space_group_name_H-M   'P 1'
#
loop_
_entity.id
_entity.type
_entity.pdbx_description
1 polymer ?
#
loop_
_entity_poly.entity_id
_entity_poly.type
_entity_poly.pdbx_seq_one_letter_code
_entity_poly.pdbx_strand_id
1 'polypeptide(L)'
;MTKTTQTPLINSRYDPLRDPDAVLADPSTSTDIQVVDLNLAQYANPHDTTTCDWDKCNKIILSSWKELRKHLIQTYNLNARCFSLISKVRCCWDKCRFHGGRSAYSAMSIAKLVRHIQRKHLKAHWMICDICQSELSGGQSRLIAHIESRLPGTQIVGDFYNRFFAKP
;
A
#
# COMPACT_ATOMS: atom_id res chain seq x y z
N MET A 1 -70.96 0.12 -29.65
CA MET A 1 -70.04 0.03 -28.49
C MET A 1 -70.12 -1.41 -28.00
N THR A 2 -69.29 -2.27 -28.60
CA THR A 2 -68.05 -2.90 -28.08
C THR A 2 -68.32 -4.33 -27.61
N LYS A 3 -67.99 -5.27 -28.51
CA LYS A 3 -67.83 -6.70 -28.27
C LYS A 3 -66.68 -6.94 -27.30
N THR A 4 -66.80 -7.91 -26.41
CA THR A 4 -65.62 -8.55 -25.80
C THR A 4 -65.85 -10.05 -25.77
N THR A 5 -65.32 -10.70 -26.81
CA THR A 5 -65.08 -12.14 -26.89
C THR A 5 -63.86 -12.44 -26.02
N GLN A 6 -63.98 -13.34 -25.05
CA GLN A 6 -62.84 -13.91 -24.34
C GLN A 6 -62.65 -15.37 -24.74
N THR A 7 -61.50 -15.67 -25.35
CA THR A 7 -60.89 -17.00 -25.47
C THR A 7 -59.40 -16.76 -25.75
N PRO A 8 -58.43 -17.62 -25.38
CA PRO A 8 -58.32 -18.57 -24.27
C PRO A 8 -57.07 -18.30 -23.39
N LEU A 9 -56.97 -18.90 -22.20
CA LEU A 9 -55.66 -19.17 -21.57
C LEU A 9 -55.33 -20.64 -21.79
N ILE A 10 -54.71 -20.95 -22.94
CA ILE A 10 -53.99 -22.21 -23.11
C ILE A 10 -52.70 -22.06 -22.31
N ASN A 11 -52.67 -22.76 -21.18
CA ASN A 11 -51.52 -22.88 -20.30
C ASN A 11 -50.45 -23.73 -21.02
N SER A 12 -49.67 -23.12 -21.90
CA SER A 12 -48.56 -23.79 -22.57
C SER A 12 -47.39 -23.85 -21.60
N ARG A 13 -47.17 -25.04 -21.01
CA ARG A 13 -45.99 -25.33 -20.21
C ARG A 13 -44.75 -25.13 -21.09
N TYR A 14 -43.91 -24.19 -20.69
CA TYR A 14 -42.59 -23.98 -21.28
C TYR A 14 -41.75 -25.25 -21.02
N ASP A 15 -41.42 -25.98 -22.10
CA ASP A 15 -40.56 -27.16 -22.06
C ASP A 15 -39.20 -26.75 -22.67
N PRO A 16 -38.17 -26.52 -21.84
CA PRO A 16 -36.88 -26.00 -22.29
C PRO A 16 -36.05 -27.00 -23.12
N LEU A 17 -36.57 -28.21 -23.38
CA LEU A 17 -35.85 -29.26 -24.10
C LEU A 17 -36.06 -29.25 -25.63
N ARG A 18 -36.82 -28.29 -26.16
CA ARG A 18 -37.14 -28.20 -27.60
C ARG A 18 -36.51 -27.02 -28.34
N ASP A 19 -35.68 -26.22 -27.67
CA ASP A 19 -34.98 -25.12 -28.32
C ASP A 19 -33.54 -25.55 -28.67
N PRO A 20 -33.25 -25.94 -29.93
CA PRO A 20 -31.90 -26.27 -30.37
C PRO A 20 -30.95 -25.05 -30.33
N ASP A 21 -31.49 -23.85 -30.12
CA ASP A 21 -30.74 -22.59 -29.94
C ASP A 21 -30.60 -22.17 -28.47
N ALA A 22 -30.96 -23.04 -27.51
CA ALA A 22 -30.55 -22.89 -26.12
C ALA A 22 -29.05 -23.18 -26.00
N VAL A 23 -28.25 -22.28 -26.58
CA VAL A 23 -26.83 -22.14 -26.33
C VAL A 23 -26.71 -21.95 -24.83
N LEU A 24 -26.30 -23.01 -24.14
CA LEU A 24 -25.76 -22.95 -22.80
C LEU A 24 -24.69 -21.85 -22.84
N ALA A 25 -25.04 -20.67 -22.32
CA ALA A 25 -24.10 -19.58 -22.16
C ALA A 25 -22.99 -20.13 -21.28
N ASP A 26 -21.87 -20.44 -21.92
CA ASP A 26 -20.69 -20.98 -21.30
C ASP A 26 -20.27 -19.95 -20.22
N PRO A 27 -20.20 -20.30 -18.92
CA PRO A 27 -19.81 -19.34 -17.88
C PRO A 27 -18.33 -18.92 -17.98
N SER A 28 -17.66 -19.22 -19.09
CA SER A 28 -16.23 -19.14 -19.34
C SER A 28 -15.74 -17.74 -19.79
N THR A 29 -16.42 -16.67 -19.38
CA THR A 29 -15.88 -15.30 -19.48
C THR A 29 -16.16 -14.49 -18.21
N SER A 30 -15.94 -15.08 -17.02
CA SER A 30 -15.49 -14.27 -15.89
C SER A 30 -14.14 -13.70 -16.29
N THR A 31 -14.13 -12.49 -16.84
CA THR A 31 -12.90 -11.70 -16.82
C THR A 31 -12.72 -11.42 -15.34
N ASP A 32 -11.85 -12.16 -14.66
CA ASP A 32 -11.59 -11.96 -13.23
C ASP A 32 -11.06 -10.54 -13.04
N ILE A 33 -11.97 -9.59 -12.81
CA ILE A 33 -11.64 -8.20 -12.58
C ILE A 33 -10.87 -8.19 -11.25
N GLN A 34 -9.56 -7.98 -11.33
CA GLN A 34 -8.75 -7.80 -10.15
C GLN A 34 -9.07 -6.42 -9.58
N VAL A 35 -9.64 -6.39 -8.38
CA VAL A 35 -9.99 -5.16 -7.67
C VAL A 35 -8.98 -4.97 -6.53
N VAL A 36 -8.37 -3.79 -6.47
CA VAL A 36 -7.54 -3.36 -5.34
C VAL A 36 -8.29 -2.28 -4.57
N ASP A 37 -8.67 -2.58 -3.33
CA ASP A 37 -9.22 -1.60 -2.40
C ASP A 37 -8.11 -0.94 -1.58
N LEU A 38 -7.88 0.35 -1.83
CA LEU A 38 -6.87 1.13 -1.12
C LEU A 38 -7.14 1.29 0.38
N ASN A 39 -8.38 1.08 0.83
CA ASN A 39 -8.71 1.08 2.26
C ASN A 39 -8.22 -0.20 2.97
N LEU A 40 -8.07 -1.29 2.23
CA LEU A 40 -7.58 -2.58 2.73
C LEU A 40 -6.09 -2.80 2.44
N ALA A 41 -5.48 -1.94 1.63
CA ALA A 41 -4.10 -2.06 1.22
C ALA A 41 -3.13 -2.03 2.42
N GLN A 42 -2.23 -2.99 2.47
CA GLN A 42 -1.37 -3.22 3.63
C GLN A 42 -0.09 -2.37 3.62
N TYR A 43 0.25 -1.82 4.79
CA TYR A 43 1.56 -1.24 5.02
C TYR A 43 2.59 -2.33 5.31
N ALA A 44 3.80 -2.21 4.75
CA ALA A 44 4.88 -3.16 4.99
C ALA A 44 5.34 -3.18 6.47
N ASN A 45 5.10 -2.10 7.21
CA ASN A 45 5.20 -2.07 8.65
C ASN A 45 3.90 -1.52 9.23
N PRO A 46 2.99 -2.39 9.69
CA PRO A 46 1.70 -1.97 10.23
C PRO A 46 1.80 -1.55 11.71
N HIS A 47 2.97 -1.64 12.34
CA HIS A 47 3.10 -1.45 13.78
C HIS A 47 3.38 -0.01 14.18
N ASP A 48 2.59 0.50 15.12
CA ASP A 48 2.78 1.81 15.76
C ASP A 48 4.03 1.88 16.65
N THR A 49 4.62 0.73 16.96
CA THR A 49 5.86 0.61 17.73
C THR A 49 6.94 -0.11 16.93
N THR A 50 8.19 0.20 17.25
CA THR A 50 9.37 -0.45 16.67
C THR A 50 10.42 -0.67 17.75
N THR A 51 11.18 -1.74 17.63
CA THR A 51 12.42 -1.92 18.37
C THR A 51 13.49 -1.02 17.75
N CYS A 52 14.25 -0.31 18.59
CA CYS A 52 15.37 0.50 18.15
C CYS A 52 16.63 -0.37 18.03
N ASP A 53 17.09 -0.62 16.80
CA ASP A 53 18.31 -1.39 16.54
C ASP A 53 19.55 -0.51 16.37
N TRP A 54 19.50 0.72 16.87
CA TRP A 54 20.65 1.60 16.86
C TRP A 54 21.70 1.07 17.83
N ASP A 55 22.83 0.60 17.30
CA ASP A 55 23.95 0.03 18.06
C ASP A 55 23.52 -0.97 19.16
N LYS A 56 22.58 -1.86 18.83
CA LYS A 56 21.99 -2.88 19.72
C LYS A 56 21.21 -2.31 20.93
N CYS A 57 20.59 -1.14 20.81
CA CYS A 57 19.81 -0.55 21.90
C CYS A 57 18.63 -1.40 22.38
N ASN A 58 17.89 -2.03 21.46
CA ASN A 58 16.74 -2.91 21.73
C ASN A 58 15.57 -2.28 22.51
N LYS A 59 15.49 -0.95 22.62
CA LYS A 59 14.35 -0.27 23.25
C LYS A 59 13.14 -0.23 22.31
N ILE A 60 11.97 -0.57 22.81
CA ILE A 60 10.70 -0.40 22.09
C ILE A 60 10.29 1.06 22.18
N ILE A 61 10.03 1.68 21.03
CA ILE A 61 9.63 3.07 20.90
C ILE A 61 8.44 3.19 19.94
N LEU A 62 7.68 4.28 20.06
CA LEU A 62 6.66 4.60 19.07
C LEU A 62 7.34 4.94 17.73
N SER A 63 6.82 4.37 16.64
CA SER A 63 7.29 4.56 15.26
C SER A 63 7.08 6.00 14.73
N SER A 64 6.45 6.86 15.53
CA SER A 64 6.22 8.26 15.21
C SER A 64 7.51 9.05 15.05
N TRP A 65 7.49 10.05 14.16
CA TRP A 65 8.64 10.92 13.91
C TRP A 65 9.16 11.60 15.18
N LYS A 66 8.22 12.10 16.00
CA LYS A 66 8.52 12.88 17.21
C LYS A 66 9.22 12.02 18.25
N GLU A 67 8.69 10.83 18.52
CA GLU A 67 9.23 9.94 19.55
C GLU A 67 10.55 9.31 19.10
N LEU A 68 10.68 8.90 17.83
CA LEU A 68 11.95 8.43 17.30
C LEU A 68 13.03 9.53 17.39
N ARG A 69 12.71 10.77 17.01
CA ARG A 69 13.64 11.89 17.12
C ARG A 69 14.05 12.13 18.57
N LYS A 70 13.08 12.17 19.50
CA LYS A 70 13.31 12.38 20.93
C LYS A 70 14.21 11.27 21.49
N HIS A 71 13.89 10.02 21.19
CA HIS A 71 14.68 8.86 21.60
C HIS A 71 16.13 8.96 21.12
N LEU A 72 16.35 9.29 19.84
CA LEU A 72 17.70 9.39 19.28
C LEU A 72 18.54 10.50 19.94
N ILE A 73 17.92 11.66 20.22
CA ILE A 73 18.60 12.77 20.89
C ILE A 73 18.94 12.43 22.34
N GLN A 74 17.98 11.88 23.08
CA GLN A 74 18.13 11.62 24.52
C GLN A 74 19.00 10.41 24.82
N THR A 75 18.95 9.36 23.99
CA THR A 75 19.65 8.09 24.27
C THR A 75 21.09 8.10 23.75
N TYR A 76 21.34 8.70 22.58
CA TYR A 76 22.67 8.68 21.95
C TYR A 76 23.34 10.05 21.92
N ASN A 77 22.81 11.02 22.67
CA ASN A 77 23.35 12.38 22.76
C ASN A 77 23.62 13.02 21.39
N LEU A 78 22.74 12.78 20.42
CA LEU A 78 22.84 13.38 19.09
C LEU A 78 22.48 14.86 19.20
N ASN A 79 23.51 15.69 19.45
CA ASN A 79 23.35 17.12 19.69
C ASN A 79 22.61 17.81 18.54
N ALA A 80 21.42 18.33 18.82
CA ALA A 80 20.63 19.09 17.85
C ALA A 80 21.32 20.38 17.37
N ARG A 81 22.31 20.88 18.13
CA ARG A 81 23.00 22.17 17.93
C ARG A 81 24.43 22.07 17.38
N CYS A 82 25.02 20.88 17.28
CA CYS A 82 26.42 20.69 16.87
C CYS A 82 26.58 20.10 15.46
N PHE A 83 25.57 20.21 14.60
CA PHE A 83 25.71 19.87 13.19
C PHE A 83 26.41 21.04 12.46
N SER A 84 27.73 21.15 12.61
CA SER A 84 28.50 21.99 11.69
C SER A 84 28.43 21.37 10.28
N LEU A 85 28.71 22.16 9.23
CA LEU A 85 28.85 21.67 7.84
C LEU A 85 29.84 20.50 7.69
N ILE A 86 30.68 20.27 8.70
CA ILE A 86 31.77 19.30 8.73
C ILE A 86 31.37 18.03 9.51
N SER A 87 30.53 18.14 10.54
CA SER A 87 30.15 17.00 11.40
C SER A 87 28.86 16.33 10.89
N LYS A 88 29.00 15.25 10.13
CA LYS A 88 27.88 14.38 9.75
C LYS A 88 27.63 13.34 10.84
N VAL A 89 26.38 13.12 11.21
CA VAL A 89 26.01 11.97 12.06
C VAL A 89 25.76 10.77 11.17
N ARG A 90 26.49 9.69 11.45
CA ARG A 90 26.34 8.40 10.77
C ARG A 90 25.14 7.64 11.35
N CYS A 91 24.36 7.01 10.48
CA CYS A 91 23.33 6.06 10.89
C CYS A 91 23.98 4.78 11.43
N CYS A 92 23.65 4.44 12.67
CA CYS A 92 24.11 3.22 13.33
C CYS A 92 22.99 2.21 13.56
N TRP A 93 21.86 2.35 12.85
CA TRP A 93 20.82 1.32 12.81
C TRP A 93 21.39 0.03 12.24
N ASP A 94 21.02 -1.10 12.82
CA ASP A 94 21.47 -2.40 12.33
C ASP A 94 21.20 -2.57 10.83
N LYS A 95 22.13 -3.22 10.12
CA LYS A 95 22.13 -3.36 8.64
C LYS A 95 22.18 -2.06 7.82
N CYS A 96 22.22 -0.88 8.43
CA CYS A 96 22.59 0.36 7.73
C CYS A 96 24.09 0.37 7.34
N ARG A 97 24.87 -0.46 8.04
CA ARG A 97 26.30 -0.64 7.82
C ARG A 97 26.51 -1.53 6.58
N PHE A 98 27.08 -0.96 5.52
CA PHE A 98 27.66 -1.69 4.37
C PHE A 98 26.69 -2.56 3.56
N HIS A 99 25.72 -1.95 2.88
CA HIS A 99 25.14 -2.59 1.70
C HIS A 99 26.00 -2.27 0.47
N GLY A 100 26.72 -3.26 -0.05
CA GLY A 100 27.38 -3.21 -1.36
C GLY A 100 28.58 -2.25 -1.47
N GLY A 101 29.44 -2.17 -0.45
CA GLY A 101 30.68 -1.38 -0.51
C GLY A 101 30.50 0.14 -0.35
N ARG A 102 29.28 0.63 -0.12
CA ARG A 102 29.02 2.05 0.15
C ARG A 102 29.11 2.35 1.64
N SER A 103 29.65 3.53 1.98
CA SER A 103 29.70 4.04 3.35
C SER A 103 28.29 4.12 3.93
N ALA A 104 28.14 3.86 5.23
CA ALA A 104 26.83 3.94 5.88
C ALA A 104 26.25 5.34 5.72
N TYR A 105 24.92 5.42 5.67
CA TYR A 105 24.23 6.70 5.50
C TYR A 105 24.67 7.70 6.56
N SER A 106 24.95 8.94 6.15
CA SER A 106 25.30 10.02 7.06
C SER A 106 24.52 11.27 6.72
N ALA A 107 24.11 12.01 7.74
CA ALA A 107 23.27 13.19 7.59
C ALA A 107 23.81 14.38 8.38
N MET A 108 23.61 15.58 7.81
CA MET A 108 23.93 16.86 8.45
C MET A 108 22.83 17.33 9.42
N SER A 109 21.78 16.54 9.64
CA SER A 109 20.75 16.89 10.62
C SER A 109 20.04 15.66 11.17
N ILE A 110 19.59 15.75 12.42
CA ILE A 110 18.78 14.72 13.06
C ILE A 110 17.49 14.47 12.27
N ALA A 111 16.89 15.50 11.67
CA ALA A 111 15.70 15.35 10.84
C ALA A 111 15.97 14.46 9.62
N LYS A 112 17.07 14.70 8.89
CA LYS A 112 17.43 13.85 7.74
C LYS A 112 17.71 12.40 8.18
N LEU A 113 18.35 12.22 9.33
CA LEU A 113 18.61 10.89 9.90
C LEU A 113 17.32 10.14 10.28
N VAL A 114 16.40 10.79 11.00
CA VAL A 114 15.09 10.21 11.36
C VAL A 114 14.31 9.83 10.11
N ARG A 115 14.32 10.69 9.08
CA ARG A 115 13.68 10.38 7.77
C ARG A 115 14.28 9.15 7.11
N HIS A 116 15.60 9.05 7.14
CA HIS A 116 16.30 7.89 6.60
C HIS A 116 15.89 6.62 7.35
N ILE A 117 15.89 6.64 8.68
CA ILE A 117 15.49 5.50 9.51
C ILE A 117 14.06 5.06 9.19
N GLN A 118 13.11 5.99 9.23
CA GLN A 118 11.71 5.67 8.94
C GLN A 118 11.51 5.08 7.55
N ARG A 119 12.22 5.62 6.54
CA ARG A 119 12.05 5.17 5.15
C ARG A 119 12.81 3.91 4.81
N LYS A 120 13.97 3.64 5.43
CA LYS A 120 14.86 2.55 5.03
C LYS A 120 14.91 1.40 6.02
N HIS A 121 14.78 1.69 7.31
CA HIS A 121 14.80 0.66 8.35
C HIS A 121 13.38 0.29 8.78
N LEU A 122 12.53 1.28 9.05
CA LEU A 122 11.19 1.02 9.56
C LEU A 122 10.13 0.85 8.47
N LYS A 123 10.44 1.18 7.22
CA LYS A 123 9.49 1.14 6.09
C LYS A 123 8.15 1.84 6.39
N ALA A 124 8.14 2.92 7.18
CA ALA A 124 6.95 3.57 7.74
C ALA A 124 5.95 4.17 6.70
N HIS A 125 6.28 4.13 5.41
CA HIS A 125 5.43 4.57 4.30
C HIS A 125 5.53 3.63 3.10
N TRP A 126 5.88 2.38 3.35
CA TRP A 126 5.93 1.37 2.30
C TRP A 126 4.62 0.62 2.32
N MET A 127 4.08 0.37 1.14
CA MET A 127 2.89 -0.45 0.97
C MET A 127 3.24 -1.69 0.18
N ILE A 128 2.50 -2.76 0.42
CA ILE A 128 2.62 -4.00 -0.32
C ILE A 128 1.50 -4.00 -1.37
N CYS A 129 1.84 -4.33 -2.62
CA CYS A 129 0.83 -4.57 -3.63
C CYS A 129 0.26 -5.98 -3.45
N ASP A 130 -1.04 -6.10 -3.22
CA ASP A 130 -1.66 -7.41 -2.93
C ASP A 130 -1.66 -8.37 -4.13
N ILE A 131 -1.53 -7.84 -5.36
CA ILE A 131 -1.49 -8.65 -6.59
C ILE A 131 -0.10 -9.25 -6.82
N CYS A 132 0.94 -8.41 -6.84
CA CYS A 132 2.30 -8.83 -7.23
C CYS A 132 3.29 -8.92 -6.06
N GLN A 133 2.83 -8.65 -4.83
CA GLN A 133 3.61 -8.69 -3.58
C GLN A 133 4.84 -7.75 -3.58
N SER A 134 4.86 -6.75 -4.47
CA SER A 134 5.94 -5.77 -4.54
C SER A 134 5.82 -4.75 -3.40
N GLU A 135 6.95 -4.48 -2.75
CA GLU A 135 7.03 -3.41 -1.75
C GLU A 135 7.32 -2.05 -2.40
N LEU A 136 6.49 -1.05 -2.11
CA LEU A 136 6.51 0.24 -2.79
C LEU A 136 6.70 1.37 -1.80
N SER A 137 7.79 2.13 -1.93
CA SER A 137 8.05 3.28 -1.07
C SER A 137 7.27 4.51 -1.52
N GLY A 138 6.42 5.07 -0.66
CA GLY A 138 5.71 6.34 -0.92
C GLY A 138 4.19 6.29 -0.74
N GLY A 139 3.67 5.30 -0.01
CA GLY A 139 2.26 5.20 0.35
C GLY A 139 1.34 4.92 -0.84
N GLN A 140 0.05 5.26 -0.68
CA GLN A 140 -1.02 4.91 -1.62
C GLN A 140 -0.77 5.49 -3.02
N SER A 141 -0.23 6.70 -3.13
CA SER A 141 0.10 7.31 -4.43
C SER A 141 1.07 6.48 -5.25
N ARG A 142 2.04 5.81 -4.61
CA ARG A 142 3.00 4.94 -5.31
C ARG A 142 2.42 3.57 -5.64
N LEU A 143 1.50 3.08 -4.81
CA LEU A 143 0.73 1.88 -5.10
C LEU A 143 -0.19 2.08 -6.32
N ILE A 144 -0.92 3.19 -6.39
CA ILE A 144 -1.76 3.56 -7.54
C ILE A 144 -0.92 3.61 -8.82
N ALA A 145 0.15 4.41 -8.83
CA ALA A 145 1.00 4.54 -10.02
C ALA A 145 1.64 3.20 -10.43
N HIS A 146 1.93 2.32 -9.48
CA HIS A 146 2.41 0.96 -9.77
C HIS A 146 1.32 0.13 -10.46
N ILE A 147 0.10 0.10 -9.92
CA ILE A 147 -1.02 -0.66 -10.48
C ILE A 147 -1.32 -0.17 -11.91
N GLU A 148 -1.47 1.14 -12.10
CA GLU A 148 -1.78 1.74 -13.40
C GLU A 148 -0.72 1.45 -14.48
N SER A 149 0.55 1.36 -14.09
CA SER A 149 1.66 1.17 -15.04
C SER A 149 2.10 -0.28 -15.25
N ARG A 150 1.84 -1.17 -14.27
CA ARG A 150 2.36 -2.55 -14.27
C ARG A 150 1.27 -3.63 -14.25
N LEU A 151 0.04 -3.29 -13.88
CA LEU A 151 -1.05 -4.24 -13.69
C LEU A 151 -2.29 -3.78 -14.50
N PRO A 152 -2.20 -3.77 -15.84
CA PRO A 152 -3.29 -3.32 -16.69
C PRO A 152 -4.56 -4.16 -16.48
N GLY A 153 -5.72 -3.52 -16.50
CA GLY A 153 -7.01 -4.17 -16.25
C GLY A 153 -7.40 -4.29 -14.77
N THR A 154 -6.54 -3.86 -13.85
CA THR A 154 -6.86 -3.81 -12.41
C THR A 154 -7.74 -2.59 -12.12
N GLN A 155 -8.86 -2.81 -11.43
CA GLN A 155 -9.70 -1.73 -10.92
C GLN A 155 -9.19 -1.28 -9.55
N ILE A 156 -9.03 0.04 -9.37
CA ILE A 156 -8.66 0.64 -8.09
C ILE A 156 -9.91 1.25 -7.47
N VAL A 157 -10.19 0.91 -6.21
CA VAL A 157 -11.30 1.46 -5.44
C VAL A 157 -10.80 1.99 -4.09
N GLY A 158 -11.61 2.84 -3.45
CA GLY A 158 -11.35 3.37 -2.11
C GLY A 158 -11.49 4.89 -2.03
N ASP A 159 -11.73 5.39 -0.82
CA ASP A 159 -12.07 6.80 -0.57
C ASP A 159 -10.96 7.75 -1.03
N PHE A 160 -9.70 7.34 -0.82
CA PHE A 160 -8.54 8.09 -1.27
C PHE A 160 -8.50 8.20 -2.81
N TYR A 161 -8.74 7.10 -3.52
CA TYR A 161 -8.74 7.12 -4.99
C TYR A 161 -9.87 8.02 -5.51
N ASN A 162 -11.08 7.85 -4.98
CA ASN A 162 -12.26 8.62 -5.39
C ASN A 162 -12.07 10.12 -5.15
N ARG A 163 -11.41 10.51 -4.06
CA ARG A 163 -11.21 11.91 -3.70
C ARG A 163 -10.16 12.62 -4.56
N PHE A 164 -9.14 11.91 -5.03
CA PHE A 164 -7.96 12.53 -5.64
C PHE A 164 -7.72 12.15 -7.11
N PHE A 165 -8.32 11.07 -7.59
CA PHE A 165 -7.99 10.48 -8.90
C PHE A 165 -9.21 10.12 -9.76
N ALA A 166 -10.39 9.91 -9.17
CA ALA A 166 -11.60 9.74 -9.98
C ALA A 166 -11.88 11.03 -10.76
N LYS A 167 -11.91 10.91 -12.09
CA LYS A 167 -12.39 12.00 -12.95
C LYS A 167 -13.91 12.14 -12.72
N PRO A 168 -14.43 13.37 -12.67
CA PRO A 168 -15.86 13.62 -12.59
C PRO A 168 -16.60 13.05 -13.81
#